data_AF-A0A517YU58-F1
#
_entry.id   AF-A0A517YU58-F1
#
_cell.length_a   1.000
_cell.length_b   1.000
_cell.length_c   1.000
_cell.angle_alpha   90.00
_cell.angle_beta   90.00
_cell.angle_gamma   90.00
#
_symmetry.space_group_name_H-M   'P 1'
#
loop_
_entity.id
_entity.type
_entity.pdbx_description
1 polymer ?
#
loop_
_entity_poly.entity_id
_entity_poly.type
_entity_poly.pdbx_seq_one_letter_code
_entity_poly.pdbx_strand_id
1 'polypeptide(L)'
;MGLDTTHDCWHGSYVLFMHWRKWLAQQIGLPLRMMDGFCDALITEEEFDDFPTSNMELWKAVRNSVADRAIPWAVIDDPLVPLLSHSDCEGRLHWYECKAIAIRLGQILRTIENDTNPILPQRACADGMYAATKRFAVGCMKAYRSREDVLFA
;
A
#
# COMPACT_ATOMS: atom_id res chain seq x y z
N MET A 1 16.79 -2.39 3.09
CA MET A 1 16.71 -1.22 3.99
C MET A 1 15.42 -1.29 4.79
N GLY A 2 15.42 -0.80 6.03
CA GLY A 2 14.23 -0.71 6.87
C GLY A 2 13.41 0.52 6.51
N LEU A 3 12.10 0.47 6.77
CA LEU A 3 11.16 1.58 6.77
C LEU A 3 10.65 1.72 8.20
N ASP A 4 10.84 2.88 8.78
CA ASP A 4 10.31 3.27 10.07
C ASP A 4 9.40 4.48 9.90
N THR A 5 8.31 4.49 10.65
CA THR A 5 7.37 5.61 10.63
C THR A 5 7.21 6.18 12.02
N THR A 6 6.93 7.48 12.09
CA THR A 6 6.61 8.13 13.36
C THR A 6 5.32 7.56 13.97
N HIS A 7 5.09 7.86 15.25
CA HIS A 7 3.90 7.42 15.99
C HIS A 7 3.73 5.88 16.10
N ASP A 8 4.82 5.14 15.87
CA ASP A 8 4.89 3.68 15.86
C ASP A 8 3.95 3.04 14.83
N CYS A 9 3.65 3.72 13.70
CA CYS A 9 2.68 3.18 12.73
C CYS A 9 3.21 1.89 12.08
N TRP A 10 4.51 1.83 11.82
CA TRP A 10 5.21 0.76 11.11
C TRP A 10 6.69 0.72 11.48
N HIS A 11 7.20 -0.51 11.63
CA HIS A 11 8.61 -0.86 11.77
C HIS A 11 8.86 -2.15 10.99
N GLY A 12 9.69 -2.13 9.96
CA GLY A 12 9.96 -3.33 9.15
C GLY A 12 10.71 -3.02 7.88
N SER A 13 10.76 -3.96 6.93
CA SER A 13 11.36 -3.70 5.61
C SER A 13 10.36 -3.03 4.67
N TYR A 14 10.86 -2.27 3.70
CA TYR A 14 10.06 -1.74 2.58
C TYR A 14 9.27 -2.84 1.86
N VAL A 15 9.88 -4.02 1.67
CA VAL A 15 9.23 -5.17 1.02
C VAL A 15 7.99 -5.63 1.81
N LEU A 16 8.10 -5.72 3.13
CA LEU A 16 6.96 -6.08 3.98
C LEU A 16 5.89 -4.99 3.95
N PHE A 17 6.27 -3.71 3.90
CA PHE A 17 5.32 -2.61 3.78
C PHE A 17 4.55 -2.66 2.45
N MET A 18 5.25 -2.95 1.35
CA MET A 18 4.64 -3.14 0.04
C MET A 18 3.69 -4.35 0.03
N HIS A 19 4.07 -5.47 0.64
CA HIS A 19 3.18 -6.63 0.79
C HIS A 19 1.94 -6.29 1.60
N TRP A 20 2.11 -5.51 2.67
CA TRP A 20 0.98 -5.02 3.48
C TRP A 20 0.04 -4.12 2.68
N ARG A 21 0.55 -3.17 1.88
CA ARG A 21 -0.30 -2.34 0.99
C ARG A 21 -1.05 -3.17 -0.04
N LYS A 22 -0.40 -4.15 -0.67
CA LYS A 22 -1.05 -5.09 -1.61
C LYS A 22 -2.18 -5.84 -0.92
N TRP A 23 -1.92 -6.37 0.28
CA TRP A 23 -2.93 -7.06 1.08
C TRP A 23 -4.10 -6.13 1.44
N LEU A 24 -3.81 -4.88 1.85
CA LEU A 24 -4.82 -3.89 2.21
C LEU A 24 -5.70 -3.51 1.00
N ALA A 25 -5.10 -3.27 -0.15
CA ALA A 25 -5.81 -2.98 -1.39
C ALA A 25 -6.75 -4.12 -1.80
N GLN A 26 -6.34 -5.39 -1.60
CA GLN A 26 -7.21 -6.55 -1.82
C GLN A 26 -8.44 -6.52 -0.91
N GLN A 27 -8.31 -6.11 0.36
CA GLN A 27 -9.44 -6.05 1.29
C GLN A 27 -10.50 -5.03 0.88
N ILE A 28 -10.13 -4.00 0.12
CA ILE A 28 -11.04 -2.98 -0.40
C ILE A 28 -11.40 -3.18 -1.88
N GLY A 29 -11.02 -4.31 -2.48
CA GLY A 29 -11.32 -4.63 -3.87
C GLY A 29 -10.58 -3.76 -4.89
N LEU A 30 -9.47 -3.12 -4.50
CA LEU A 30 -8.72 -2.20 -5.35
C LEU A 30 -7.59 -2.95 -6.10
N PRO A 31 -7.54 -2.87 -7.44
CA PRO A 31 -6.51 -3.54 -8.24
C PRO A 31 -5.20 -2.74 -8.20
N LEU A 32 -4.47 -2.78 -7.08
CA LEU A 32 -3.31 -1.92 -6.82
C LEU A 32 -2.27 -1.91 -7.96
N ARG A 33 -1.99 -3.07 -8.55
CA ARG A 33 -1.04 -3.23 -9.68
C ARG A 33 -1.42 -2.44 -10.94
N MET A 34 -2.66 -2.00 -11.07
CA MET A 34 -3.14 -1.21 -12.21
C MET A 34 -3.23 0.28 -11.88
N MET A 35 -2.90 0.68 -10.65
CA MET A 35 -2.95 2.08 -10.24
C MET A 35 -1.68 2.81 -10.67
N ASP A 36 -1.82 4.12 -10.85
CA ASP A 36 -0.69 5.02 -11.11
C ASP A 36 0.40 4.87 -10.04
N GLY A 37 1.66 4.81 -10.47
CA GLY A 37 2.82 4.48 -9.63
C GLY A 37 3.05 2.99 -9.32
N PHE A 38 2.11 2.11 -9.66
CA PHE A 38 2.21 0.65 -9.42
C PHE A 38 2.15 -0.19 -10.70
N CYS A 39 1.75 0.40 -11.84
CA CYS A 39 1.68 -0.27 -13.15
C CYS A 39 3.01 -0.85 -13.65
N ASP A 40 4.16 -0.36 -13.16
CA ASP A 40 5.48 -0.94 -13.47
C ASP A 40 5.57 -2.41 -13.03
N ALA A 41 4.78 -2.85 -12.05
CA ALA A 41 4.75 -4.22 -11.55
C ALA A 41 3.94 -5.20 -12.42
N LEU A 42 3.33 -4.75 -13.53
CA LEU A 42 2.63 -5.62 -14.48
C LEU A 42 3.58 -6.33 -15.47
N ILE A 43 4.84 -5.92 -15.49
CA ILE A 43 5.92 -6.58 -16.21
C ILE A 43 6.78 -7.23 -15.13
N THR A 44 6.65 -8.54 -14.93
CA THR A 44 7.43 -9.22 -13.89
C THR A 44 8.89 -9.34 -14.33
N GLU A 45 9.83 -9.33 -13.37
CA GLU A 45 11.22 -9.69 -13.65
C GLU A 45 11.36 -11.14 -14.20
N GLU A 46 10.37 -12.00 -14.00
CA GLU A 46 10.35 -13.34 -14.62
C GLU A 46 10.08 -13.29 -16.15
N GLU A 47 9.45 -12.25 -16.67
CA GLU A 47 9.35 -11.99 -18.13
C GLU A 47 10.59 -11.27 -18.68
N PHE A 48 11.55 -10.94 -17.81
CA PHE A 48 12.77 -10.16 -18.10
C PHE A 48 13.94 -11.03 -18.59
N ASP A 49 13.98 -12.31 -18.22
CA ASP A 49 15.09 -13.21 -18.61
C ASP A 49 15.06 -13.60 -20.10
N ASP A 50 13.90 -13.49 -20.77
CA ASP A 50 13.75 -13.77 -22.20
C ASP A 50 13.84 -12.52 -23.10
N PHE A 51 13.87 -11.32 -22.52
CA PHE A 51 13.97 -10.08 -23.30
C PHE A 51 15.41 -9.57 -23.35
N PRO A 52 16.00 -9.39 -24.54
CA PRO A 52 17.36 -8.88 -24.65
C PRO A 52 17.42 -7.45 -24.09
N THR A 53 18.24 -7.26 -23.06
CA THR A 53 18.58 -5.98 -22.39
C THR A 53 19.18 -4.92 -23.33
N SER A 54 19.35 -5.24 -24.62
CA SER A 54 19.94 -4.37 -25.63
C SER A 54 19.00 -3.30 -26.22
N ASN A 55 17.69 -3.32 -25.93
CA ASN A 55 16.73 -2.34 -26.48
C ASN A 55 15.99 -1.53 -25.40
N MET A 56 16.74 -0.67 -24.71
CA MET A 56 16.23 0.27 -23.70
C MET A 56 15.10 1.18 -24.23
N GLU A 57 15.10 1.52 -25.52
CA GLU A 57 14.07 2.38 -26.13
C GLU A 57 12.74 1.64 -26.30
N LEU A 58 12.75 0.37 -26.69
CA LEU A 58 11.54 -0.46 -26.70
C LEU A 58 10.98 -0.62 -25.28
N TRP A 59 11.83 -0.77 -24.28
CA TRP A 59 11.41 -0.85 -22.87
C TRP A 59 10.74 0.43 -22.38
N LYS A 60 11.34 1.60 -22.67
CA LYS A 60 10.69 2.89 -22.39
C LYS A 60 9.34 2.98 -23.10
N ALA A 61 9.25 2.57 -24.36
CA ALA A 61 8.00 2.60 -25.12
C ALA A 61 6.92 1.69 -24.52
N VAL A 62 7.26 0.46 -24.13
CA VAL A 62 6.33 -0.48 -23.47
C VAL A 62 5.91 0.06 -22.11
N ARG A 63 6.86 0.52 -21.28
CA ARG A 63 6.56 1.14 -19.98
C ARG A 63 5.62 2.32 -20.13
N ASN A 64 5.92 3.25 -21.03
CA ASN A 64 5.08 4.42 -21.30
C ASN A 64 3.68 3.99 -21.77
N SER A 65 3.58 2.98 -22.65
CA SER A 65 2.28 2.48 -23.10
C SER A 65 1.45 1.81 -22.00
N VAL A 66 2.07 1.22 -20.99
CA VAL A 66 1.38 0.63 -19.83
C VAL A 66 1.04 1.71 -18.79
N ALA A 67 1.94 2.66 -18.56
CA ALA A 67 1.74 3.81 -17.69
C ALA A 67 0.58 4.70 -18.19
N ASP A 68 0.45 4.91 -19.51
CA ASP A 68 -0.68 5.63 -20.12
C ASP A 68 -2.04 4.94 -19.88
N ARG A 69 -2.03 3.67 -19.44
CA ARG A 69 -3.22 2.89 -19.11
C ARG A 69 -3.42 2.71 -17.60
N ALA A 70 -2.58 3.34 -16.78
CA ALA A 70 -2.73 3.31 -15.34
C ALA A 70 -4.04 3.97 -14.90
N ILE A 71 -4.68 3.39 -13.88
CA ILE A 71 -5.87 3.93 -13.26
C ILE A 71 -5.44 5.10 -12.36
N PRO A 72 -5.88 6.34 -12.63
CA PRO A 72 -5.49 7.49 -11.82
C PRO A 72 -6.15 7.42 -10.44
N TRP A 73 -5.40 7.73 -9.38
CA TRP A 73 -5.91 7.71 -8.00
C TRP A 73 -7.12 8.61 -7.76
N ALA A 74 -7.30 9.65 -8.57
CA ALA A 74 -8.42 10.60 -8.47
C ALA A 74 -9.81 9.97 -8.70
N VAL A 75 -9.90 8.77 -9.30
CA VAL A 75 -11.19 8.08 -9.51
C VAL A 75 -11.58 7.18 -8.33
N ILE A 76 -10.70 7.02 -7.35
CA ILE A 76 -10.94 6.19 -6.17
C ILE A 76 -11.40 7.09 -5.02
N ASP A 77 -12.62 6.85 -4.55
CA ASP A 77 -13.18 7.51 -3.37
C ASP A 77 -13.07 6.57 -2.16
N ASP A 78 -11.87 6.43 -1.59
CA ASP A 78 -11.64 5.70 -0.33
C ASP A 78 -10.66 6.47 0.58
N PRO A 79 -10.92 6.56 1.90
CA PRO A 79 -10.02 7.21 2.85
C PRO A 79 -8.59 6.67 2.88
N LEU A 80 -8.34 5.46 2.38
CA LEU A 80 -7.00 4.87 2.32
C LEU A 80 -6.17 5.35 1.13
N VAL A 81 -6.71 6.14 0.20
CA VAL A 81 -5.96 6.63 -0.96
C VAL A 81 -4.63 7.30 -0.56
N PRO A 82 -4.56 8.24 0.40
CA PRO A 82 -3.28 8.83 0.81
C PRO A 82 -2.27 7.79 1.33
N LEU A 83 -2.74 6.76 2.03
CA LEU A 83 -1.91 5.66 2.51
C LEU A 83 -1.44 4.73 1.39
N LEU A 84 -2.21 4.58 0.31
CA LEU A 84 -1.86 3.67 -0.78
C LEU A 84 -1.03 4.35 -1.88
N SER A 85 -1.19 5.66 -2.09
CA SER A 85 -0.60 6.40 -3.21
C SER A 85 0.64 7.23 -2.85
N HIS A 86 1.03 7.33 -1.58
CA HIS A 86 2.22 8.09 -1.18
C HIS A 86 3.54 7.41 -1.59
N SER A 87 4.60 8.22 -1.71
CA SER A 87 5.97 7.78 -1.93
C SER A 87 6.54 7.10 -0.68
N ASP A 88 7.13 5.93 -0.81
CA ASP A 88 7.64 5.18 0.35
C ASP A 88 8.86 5.86 1.01
N CYS A 89 9.66 6.62 0.25
CA CYS A 89 10.95 7.18 0.72
C CYS A 89 10.85 8.60 1.31
N GLU A 90 9.87 9.39 0.87
CA GLU A 90 9.67 10.79 1.31
C GLU A 90 8.19 11.06 1.61
N GLY A 91 7.46 9.99 1.95
CA GLY A 91 6.04 10.03 2.21
C GLY A 91 5.72 10.78 3.49
N ARG A 92 4.55 11.43 3.48
CA ARG A 92 3.89 11.90 4.69
C ARG A 92 2.41 11.62 4.60
N LEU A 93 1.80 11.28 5.73
CA LEU A 93 0.35 11.33 5.88
C LEU A 93 0.00 12.50 6.78
N HIS A 94 -0.87 13.37 6.29
CA HIS A 94 -1.24 14.52 7.08
C HIS A 94 -2.09 14.10 8.29
N TRP A 95 -1.87 14.75 9.42
CA TRP A 95 -2.55 14.39 10.68
C TRP A 95 -4.07 14.43 10.56
N TYR A 96 -4.62 15.31 9.71
CA TYR A 96 -6.06 15.42 9.49
C TYR A 96 -6.63 14.24 8.66
N GLU A 97 -5.82 13.62 7.80
CA GLU A 97 -6.18 12.42 7.02
C GLU A 97 -6.14 11.16 7.90
N CYS A 98 -5.22 11.14 8.87
CA CYS A 98 -4.98 10.00 9.75
C CYS A 98 -6.23 9.53 10.49
N LYS A 99 -7.19 10.41 10.82
CA LYS A 99 -8.45 10.00 11.44
C LYS A 99 -9.30 9.13 10.50
N ALA A 100 -9.47 9.58 9.26
CA ALA A 100 -10.27 8.86 8.28
C ALA A 100 -9.62 7.51 7.94
N ILE A 101 -8.29 7.50 7.79
CA ILE A 101 -7.48 6.29 7.59
C ILE A 101 -7.68 5.32 8.78
N ALA A 102 -7.46 5.77 10.02
CA ALA A 102 -7.57 4.91 11.20
C ALA A 102 -8.97 4.29 11.35
N ILE A 103 -10.03 5.07 11.09
CA ILE A 103 -11.41 4.57 11.10
C ILE A 103 -11.59 3.51 10.03
N ARG A 104 -11.13 3.77 8.80
CA ARG A 104 -11.28 2.85 7.67
C ARG A 104 -10.51 1.54 7.87
N LEU A 105 -9.27 1.60 8.38
CA LEU A 105 -8.51 0.41 8.79
C LEU A 105 -9.26 -0.39 9.87
N GLY A 106 -9.85 0.29 10.85
CA GLY A 106 -10.68 -0.36 11.88
C GLY A 106 -11.91 -1.08 11.31
N GLN A 107 -12.54 -0.53 10.27
CA GLN A 107 -13.65 -1.21 9.58
C GLN A 107 -13.18 -2.48 8.87
N ILE A 108 -12.02 -2.44 8.19
CA ILE A 108 -11.45 -3.61 7.52
C ILE A 108 -11.16 -4.72 8.51
N LEU A 109 -10.54 -4.40 9.66
CA LEU A 109 -10.25 -5.38 10.71
C LEU A 109 -11.54 -6.05 11.21
N ARG A 110 -12.61 -5.29 11.44
CA ARG A 110 -13.91 -5.84 11.84
C ARG A 110 -14.52 -6.73 10.77
N THR A 111 -14.40 -6.38 9.50
CA THR A 111 -14.88 -7.23 8.40
C THR A 111 -14.18 -8.58 8.42
N ILE A 112 -12.86 -8.59 8.61
CA ILE A 112 -12.05 -9.82 8.68
C ILE A 112 -12.43 -10.67 9.91
N GLU A 113 -12.61 -10.05 11.08
CA GLU A 113 -13.03 -10.75 12.30
C GLU A 113 -14.39 -11.43 12.17
N ASN A 114 -15.30 -10.84 11.38
CA ASN A 114 -16.64 -11.37 11.14
C ASN A 114 -16.71 -12.35 9.95
N ASP A 115 -15.62 -12.49 9.18
CA ASP A 115 -15.56 -13.44 8.07
C ASP A 115 -15.38 -14.87 8.60
N THR A 116 -16.40 -15.70 8.37
CA THR A 116 -16.41 -17.11 8.79
C THR A 116 -15.63 -18.01 7.83
N ASN A 117 -15.20 -17.51 6.66
CA ASN A 117 -14.43 -18.28 5.68
C ASN A 117 -13.33 -17.42 5.01
N PRO A 118 -12.28 -17.08 5.76
CA PRO A 118 -11.28 -16.12 5.30
C PRO A 118 -10.51 -16.64 4.08
N ILE A 119 -10.67 -15.98 2.92
CA ILE A 119 -9.73 -16.08 1.80
C ILE A 119 -8.52 -15.19 2.15
N LEU A 120 -7.68 -15.67 3.07
CA LEU A 120 -6.46 -14.96 3.46
C LEU A 120 -5.25 -15.63 2.80
N PRO A 121 -4.29 -14.85 2.26
CA PRO A 121 -2.97 -15.41 1.94
C PRO A 121 -2.42 -16.00 3.24
N GLN A 122 -2.06 -17.30 3.22
CA GLN A 122 -1.59 -18.13 4.35
C GLN A 122 -1.70 -17.46 5.72
N ARG A 123 -2.67 -17.85 6.56
CA ARG A 123 -2.98 -17.28 7.89
C ARG A 123 -1.82 -16.61 8.65
N ALA A 124 -0.62 -17.19 8.68
CA ALA A 124 0.57 -16.58 9.28
C ALA A 124 0.98 -15.21 8.69
N CYS A 125 0.88 -15.03 7.37
CA CYS A 125 1.05 -13.74 6.70
C CYS A 125 -0.08 -12.79 7.10
N ALA A 126 -1.32 -13.27 7.11
CA ALA A 126 -2.48 -12.46 7.48
C ALA A 126 -2.49 -12.04 8.96
N ASP A 127 -2.00 -12.86 9.89
CA ASP A 127 -1.86 -12.50 11.31
C ASP A 127 -0.84 -11.36 11.46
N GLY A 128 0.26 -11.42 10.69
CA GLY A 128 1.24 -10.34 10.58
C GLY A 128 0.63 -9.07 9.99
N MET A 129 -0.12 -9.17 8.89
CA MET A 129 -0.77 -8.03 8.23
C MET A 129 -1.91 -7.42 9.06
N TYR A 130 -2.69 -8.26 9.76
CA TYR A 130 -3.74 -7.83 10.69
C TYR A 130 -3.12 -7.07 11.86
N ALA A 131 -2.08 -7.62 12.49
CA ALA A 131 -1.38 -6.95 13.58
C ALA A 131 -0.74 -5.63 13.12
N ALA A 132 -0.15 -5.60 11.92
CA ALA A 132 0.39 -4.39 11.33
C ALA A 132 -0.70 -3.34 11.05
N THR A 133 -1.84 -3.76 10.51
CA THR A 133 -2.99 -2.88 10.26
C THR A 133 -3.53 -2.28 11.55
N LYS A 134 -3.66 -3.08 12.60
CA LYS A 134 -4.08 -2.62 13.92
C LYS A 134 -3.09 -1.62 14.51
N ARG A 135 -1.79 -1.91 14.41
CA ARG A 135 -0.73 -0.99 14.85
C ARG A 135 -0.80 0.33 14.08
N PHE A 136 -0.90 0.28 12.76
CA PHE A 136 -0.95 1.46 11.90
C PHE A 136 -2.17 2.33 12.22
N ALA A 137 -3.35 1.72 12.42
CA ALA A 137 -4.56 2.43 12.83
C ALA A 137 -4.39 3.14 14.18
N VAL A 138 -3.73 2.50 15.15
CA VAL A 138 -3.40 3.11 16.46
C VAL A 138 -2.37 4.22 16.31
N GLY A 139 -1.39 4.10 15.41
CA GLY A 139 -0.41 5.14 15.11
C GLY A 139 -1.05 6.38 14.49
N CYS A 140 -1.86 6.21 13.43
CA CYS A 140 -2.68 7.28 12.85
C CYS A 140 -3.62 7.92 13.90
N MET A 141 -4.21 7.06 14.75
CA MET A 141 -4.75 7.32 16.08
C MET A 141 -4.13 8.52 16.83
N LYS A 142 -2.86 8.27 17.18
CA LYS A 142 -1.99 9.16 17.95
C LYS A 142 -1.66 10.43 17.14
N ALA A 143 -1.24 10.27 15.89
CA ALA A 143 -0.88 11.38 15.00
C ALA A 143 -1.98 12.45 14.90
N TYR A 144 -3.23 12.02 14.65
CA TYR A 144 -4.38 12.93 14.63
C TYR A 144 -4.61 13.65 15.97
N ARG A 145 -4.47 12.95 17.09
CA ARG A 145 -4.68 13.52 18.43
C ARG A 145 -3.60 14.54 18.80
N SER A 146 -2.36 14.26 18.40
CA SER A 146 -1.22 15.16 18.57
C SER A 146 -1.19 16.31 17.55
N ARG A 147 -1.96 16.21 16.45
CA ARG A 147 -1.90 17.10 15.28
C ARG A 147 -0.51 17.11 14.62
N GLU A 148 0.11 15.94 14.56
CA GLU A 148 1.43 15.72 13.99
C GLU A 148 1.32 14.76 12.81
N ASP A 149 2.01 15.05 11.71
CA ASP A 149 2.00 14.21 10.50
C ASP A 149 2.72 12.88 10.76
N VAL A 150 2.31 11.83 10.04
CA VAL A 150 3.07 10.56 10.02
C VAL A 150 4.14 10.67 8.95
N LEU A 151 5.41 10.71 9.37
CA LEU A 151 6.57 10.71 8.48
C LEU A 151 7.09 9.28 8.24
N PHE A 152 7.59 9.04 7.02
CA PHE A 152 8.20 7.80 6.56
C PHE A 152 9.71 8.03 6.39
N ALA A 153 10.54 7.20 7.03
CA ALA A 153 11.99 7.32 7.08
C ALA A 153 12.71 5.97 6.96
#